data_AF-A0AAU5SSL5-F1
#
_entry.id   AF-A0AAU5SSL5-F1
#
_cell.length_a   1.000
_cell.length_b   1.000
_cell.length_c   1.000
_cell.angle_alpha   90.00
_cell.angle_beta   90.00
_cell.angle_gamma   90.00
#
_symmetry.space_group_name_H-M   'P 1'
#
loop_
_entity.id
_entity.type
_entity.pdbx_description
1 polymer ?
#
loop_
_entity_poly.entity_id
_entity_poly.type
_entity_poly.pdbx_seq_one_letter_code
_entity_poly.pdbx_strand_id
1 'polypeptide(L)'
;MSQQFQPPAPSSYTPAPDQAPARTGNVGLGILAAVVAALVAAGVYGAIMNAIERQIGYAAVGVGLLVGLAAGKLGGRNPVLPVVGAVLSIGAVYLGQLFFLALALADYTHIGVVDVLSDPGIGGLNDIWKEAAEPMDYLFLAIGGFISFGAAKKAAA
;
A
#
# COMPACT_ATOMS: atom_id res chain seq x y z
N MET A 1 14.51 36.48 -63.08
CA MET A 1 13.27 36.17 -62.31
C MET A 1 13.47 34.81 -61.66
N SER A 2 13.98 34.79 -60.43
CA SER A 2 14.19 33.54 -59.66
C SER A 2 12.91 33.21 -58.89
N GLN A 3 12.24 32.14 -59.31
CA GLN A 3 11.08 31.59 -58.60
C GLN A 3 11.54 31.03 -57.24
N GLN A 4 11.08 31.63 -56.14
CA GLN A 4 11.27 31.09 -54.80
C GLN A 4 10.41 29.83 -54.65
N PHE A 5 11.07 28.67 -54.54
CA PHE A 5 10.39 27.41 -54.26
C PHE A 5 10.13 27.33 -52.75
N GLN A 6 8.88 27.55 -52.33
CA GLN A 6 8.43 27.33 -50.96
C GLN A 6 8.00 25.86 -50.83
N PRO A 7 8.64 25.02 -49.99
CA PRO A 7 8.19 23.66 -49.77
C PRO A 7 6.78 23.64 -49.14
N PRO A 8 5.91 22.70 -49.51
CA PRO A 8 4.58 22.59 -48.90
C PRO A 8 4.70 22.28 -47.40
N ALA A 9 3.97 23.03 -46.58
CA ALA A 9 3.92 22.81 -45.14
C ALA A 9 3.29 21.44 -44.83
N PRO A 10 3.86 20.63 -43.92
CA PRO A 10 3.33 19.32 -43.58
C PRO A 10 1.91 19.44 -42.99
N SER A 11 0.95 18.79 -43.65
CA SER A 11 -0.50 18.93 -43.44
C SER A 11 -1.09 18.00 -42.38
N SER A 12 -0.35 17.67 -41.31
CA SER A 12 -0.88 16.75 -40.28
C SER A 12 -0.33 17.00 -38.88
N TYR A 13 -0.66 18.16 -38.30
CA TYR A 13 -0.75 18.25 -36.85
C TYR A 13 -2.17 17.89 -36.44
N THR A 14 -2.38 16.63 -36.03
CA THR A 14 -3.56 16.29 -35.22
C THR A 14 -3.30 16.90 -33.84
N PRO A 15 -4.15 17.81 -33.33
CA PRO A 15 -3.99 18.34 -31.98
C PRO A 15 -3.97 17.17 -30.99
N ALA A 16 -3.00 17.16 -30.07
CA ALA A 16 -3.03 16.19 -28.98
C ALA A 16 -4.37 16.33 -28.24
N PRO A 17 -5.03 15.22 -27.87
CA PRO A 17 -6.30 15.28 -27.14
C PRO A 17 -6.13 16.10 -25.85
N ASP A 18 -7.12 16.93 -25.55
CA ASP A 18 -7.13 17.77 -24.36
C ASP A 18 -6.85 16.92 -23.11
N GLN A 19 -5.95 17.42 -22.25
CA GLN A 19 -5.63 16.75 -20.99
C GLN A 19 -6.90 16.70 -20.13
N ALA A 20 -7.29 15.51 -19.70
CA ALA A 20 -8.45 15.33 -18.83
C ALA A 20 -8.33 16.23 -17.58
N PRO A 21 -9.44 16.81 -17.08
CA PRO A 21 -9.42 17.68 -15.92
C PRO A 21 -8.71 17.00 -14.74
N ALA A 22 -7.75 17.70 -14.13
CA ALA A 22 -7.06 17.19 -12.96
C ALA A 22 -8.10 16.90 -11.86
N ARG A 23 -8.18 15.65 -11.39
CA ARG A 23 -9.05 15.31 -10.25
C ARG A 23 -8.62 16.13 -9.04
N THR A 24 -9.50 17.02 -8.59
CA THR A 24 -9.36 17.77 -7.34
C THR A 24 -9.71 16.83 -6.18
N GLY A 25 -8.68 16.35 -5.49
CA GLY A 25 -8.85 15.54 -4.28
C GLY A 25 -8.46 16.31 -3.03
N ASN A 26 -8.89 15.81 -1.87
CA ASN A 26 -8.51 16.37 -0.58
C ASN A 26 -7.45 15.47 0.05
N VAL A 27 -6.23 15.98 0.14
CA VAL A 27 -5.06 15.28 0.68
C VAL A 27 -5.34 14.69 2.06
N GLY A 28 -6.00 15.45 2.94
CA GLY A 28 -6.33 15.00 4.29
C GLY A 28 -7.30 13.82 4.29
N LEU A 29 -8.33 13.86 3.43
CA LEU A 29 -9.25 12.73 3.26
C LEU A 29 -8.55 11.50 2.66
N GLY A 30 -7.64 11.72 1.70
CA GLY A 30 -6.82 10.64 1.13
C GLY A 30 -5.95 9.94 2.16
N ILE A 31 -5.27 10.70 3.02
CA ILE A 31 -4.46 10.15 4.12
C ILE A 31 -5.34 9.39 5.11
N LEU A 32 -6.46 9.98 5.54
CA LEU A 32 -7.38 9.34 6.48
C LEU A 32 -7.90 8.01 5.93
N ALA A 33 -8.33 7.99 4.67
CA ALA A 33 -8.81 6.78 4.03
C ALA A 33 -7.71 5.72 3.89
N ALA A 34 -6.48 6.12 3.58
CA ALA A 34 -5.34 5.22 3.52
C ALA A 34 -5.00 4.62 4.89
N VAL A 35 -5.09 5.40 5.99
CA VAL A 35 -4.89 4.92 7.35
C VAL A 35 -5.95 3.90 7.74
N VAL A 36 -7.24 4.19 7.48
CA VAL A 36 -8.32 3.24 7.76
C VAL A 36 -8.15 1.96 6.95
N ALA A 37 -7.86 2.08 5.66
CA ALA A 37 -7.59 0.93 4.80
C ALA A 37 -6.40 0.11 5.30
N ALA A 38 -5.32 0.76 5.76
CA ALA A 38 -4.14 0.10 6.30
C ALA A 38 -4.45 -0.71 7.56
N LEU A 39 -5.21 -0.14 8.51
CA LEU A 39 -5.59 -0.82 9.75
C LEU A 39 -6.50 -2.02 9.50
N VAL A 40 -7.51 -1.86 8.64
CA VAL A 40 -8.41 -2.95 8.26
C VAL A 40 -7.64 -4.06 7.54
N ALA A 41 -6.78 -3.69 6.58
CA ALA A 41 -5.98 -4.63 5.84
C ALA A 41 -4.98 -5.39 6.74
N ALA A 42 -4.36 -4.73 7.72
CA ALA A 42 -3.48 -5.37 8.69
C ALA A 42 -4.22 -6.42 9.53
N GLY A 43 -5.40 -6.09 10.08
CA GLY A 43 -6.21 -7.01 10.86
C GLY A 43 -6.67 -8.22 10.04
N VAL A 44 -7.19 -7.97 8.84
CA VAL A 44 -7.63 -9.03 7.91
C VAL A 44 -6.44 -9.91 7.49
N TYR A 45 -5.28 -9.32 7.17
CA TYR A 45 -4.09 -10.07 6.78
C TYR A 45 -3.60 -10.99 7.89
N GLY A 46 -3.47 -10.47 9.12
CA GLY A 46 -3.06 -11.28 10.28
C GLY A 46 -4.03 -12.40 10.61
N ALA A 47 -5.34 -12.13 10.56
CA ALA A 47 -6.38 -13.14 10.77
C ALA A 47 -6.36 -14.25 9.71
N ILE A 48 -6.18 -13.89 8.42
CA ILE A 48 -6.06 -14.88 7.34
C ILE A 48 -4.82 -15.75 7.53
N MET A 49 -3.67 -15.16 7.89
CA MET A 49 -2.44 -15.93 8.14
C MET A 49 -2.61 -16.92 9.29
N ASN A 50 -3.31 -16.53 10.36
CA ASN A 50 -3.61 -17.41 11.49
C ASN A 50 -4.52 -18.57 11.06
N ALA A 51 -5.60 -18.28 10.33
CA ALA A 51 -6.56 -19.29 9.90
C ALA A 51 -5.98 -20.36 8.96
N ILE A 52 -4.91 -20.06 8.23
CA ILE A 52 -4.28 -20.99 7.29
C ILE A 52 -2.90 -21.48 7.73
N GLU A 53 -2.44 -21.05 8.91
CA GLU A 53 -1.11 -21.32 9.49
C GLU A 53 0.06 -21.06 8.53
N ARG A 54 -0.14 -20.20 7.53
CA ARG A 54 0.82 -19.97 6.46
C ARG A 54 0.79 -18.54 5.98
N GLN A 55 1.97 -18.04 5.62
CA GLN A 55 2.08 -16.71 5.05
C GLN A 55 1.78 -16.73 3.54
N ILE A 56 0.89 -15.84 3.08
CA ILE A 56 0.59 -15.67 1.66
C ILE A 56 1.25 -14.40 1.14
N GLY A 57 2.31 -14.55 0.34
CA GLY A 57 2.99 -13.41 -0.28
C GLY A 57 2.12 -12.52 -1.16
N TYR A 58 1.09 -13.10 -1.79
CA TYR A 58 0.13 -12.35 -2.59
C TYR A 58 -0.74 -11.38 -1.77
N ALA A 59 -0.87 -11.60 -0.46
CA ALA A 59 -1.67 -10.72 0.39
C ALA A 59 -1.02 -9.32 0.50
N ALA A 60 0.31 -9.22 0.51
CA ALA A 60 1.00 -7.93 0.52
C ALA A 60 0.68 -7.06 -0.70
N VAL A 61 0.50 -7.68 -1.87
CA VAL A 61 0.01 -7.00 -3.09
C VAL A 61 -1.40 -6.47 -2.86
N GLY A 62 -2.28 -7.28 -2.26
CA GLY A 62 -3.64 -6.87 -1.90
C GLY A 62 -3.67 -5.69 -0.94
N VAL A 63 -2.88 -5.74 0.14
CA VAL A 63 -2.74 -4.65 1.11
C VAL A 63 -2.25 -3.37 0.41
N GLY A 64 -1.19 -3.49 -0.39
CA GLY A 64 -0.64 -2.35 -1.14
C GLY A 64 -1.66 -1.73 -2.10
N LEU A 65 -2.39 -2.55 -2.86
CA LEU A 65 -3.44 -2.06 -3.75
C LEU A 65 -4.54 -1.34 -2.96
N LEU A 66 -5.04 -1.91 -1.88
CA LEU A 66 -6.12 -1.33 -1.09
C LEU A 66 -5.71 0.04 -0.51
N VAL A 67 -4.55 0.11 0.13
CA VAL A 67 -4.03 1.34 0.75
C VAL A 67 -3.74 2.40 -0.31
N GLY A 68 -3.05 2.03 -1.40
CA GLY A 68 -2.71 2.95 -2.47
C GLY A 68 -3.93 3.48 -3.21
N LEU A 69 -4.93 2.63 -3.51
CA LEU A 69 -6.20 3.06 -4.11
C LEU A 69 -6.97 4.00 -3.19
N ALA A 70 -7.02 3.73 -1.88
CA ALA A 70 -7.68 4.62 -0.92
C ALA A 70 -7.00 6.00 -0.88
N ALA A 71 -5.66 6.03 -0.84
CA ALA A 71 -4.88 7.27 -0.88
C ALA A 71 -5.13 8.07 -2.16
N GLY A 72 -4.99 7.43 -3.33
CA GLY A 72 -5.05 8.12 -4.61
C GLY A 72 -6.46 8.54 -5.03
N LYS A 73 -7.49 7.73 -4.77
CA LYS A 73 -8.87 8.05 -5.17
C LYS A 73 -9.44 9.26 -4.43
N LEU A 74 -9.14 9.39 -3.13
CA LEU A 74 -9.71 10.43 -2.27
C LEU A 74 -8.77 11.63 -2.12
N GLY A 75 -7.46 11.41 -2.23
CA GLY A 75 -6.45 12.44 -2.07
C GLY A 75 -6.13 13.26 -3.33
N GLY A 76 -6.42 12.74 -4.53
CA GLY A 76 -6.17 13.42 -5.79
C GLY A 76 -4.69 13.55 -6.16
N ARG A 77 -4.37 14.49 -7.05
CA ARG A 77 -3.07 14.58 -7.75
C ARG A 77 -1.93 15.23 -6.93
N ASN A 78 -1.78 14.84 -5.66
CA ASN A 78 -0.71 15.31 -4.78
C ASN A 78 0.46 14.30 -4.72
N PRO A 79 1.72 14.72 -5.00
CA PRO A 79 2.90 13.85 -4.97
C PRO A 79 3.22 13.22 -3.60
N VAL A 80 2.67 13.75 -2.51
CA VAL A 80 2.84 13.22 -1.15
C VAL A 80 2.06 11.93 -0.93
N LEU A 81 0.87 11.78 -1.55
CA LEU A 81 -0.02 10.64 -1.31
C LEU A 81 0.58 9.28 -1.67
N PRO A 82 1.29 9.10 -2.80
CA PRO A 82 1.96 7.85 -3.10
C PRO A 82 3.01 7.46 -2.06
N VAL A 83 3.77 8.44 -1.54
CA VAL A 83 4.80 8.19 -0.52
C VAL A 83 4.15 7.79 0.80
N VAL A 84 3.14 8.53 1.24
CA VAL A 84 2.39 8.21 2.46
C VAL A 84 1.71 6.86 2.35
N GLY A 85 1.06 6.57 1.21
CA GLY A 85 0.44 5.27 0.96
C GLY A 85 1.46 4.13 0.99
N ALA A 86 2.67 4.33 0.47
CA ALA A 86 3.73 3.33 0.52
C ALA A 86 4.15 3.02 1.96
N VAL A 87 4.41 4.07 2.76
CA VAL A 87 4.79 3.93 4.17
C VAL A 87 3.67 3.26 4.97
N LEU A 88 2.41 3.68 4.78
CA LEU A 88 1.25 3.08 5.44
C LEU A 88 1.07 1.62 5.04
N SER A 89 1.32 1.25 3.77
CA SER A 89 1.22 -0.14 3.34
C SER A 89 2.33 -1.01 3.94
N ILE A 90 3.56 -0.51 4.04
CA ILE A 90 4.66 -1.22 4.71
C ILE A 90 4.28 -1.46 6.17
N GLY A 91 3.81 -0.40 6.85
CA GLY A 91 3.31 -0.50 8.22
C GLY A 91 2.16 -1.50 8.36
N ALA A 92 1.20 -1.51 7.45
CA ALA A 92 0.05 -2.43 7.47
C ALA A 92 0.47 -3.89 7.31
N VAL A 93 1.38 -4.19 6.39
CA VAL A 93 1.89 -5.55 6.18
C VAL A 93 2.64 -6.02 7.44
N TYR A 94 3.52 -5.18 7.99
CA TYR A 94 4.24 -5.47 9.22
C TYR A 94 3.30 -5.68 10.41
N LEU A 95 2.32 -4.79 10.61
CA LEU A 95 1.32 -4.92 11.67
C LEU A 95 0.49 -6.20 11.51
N GLY A 96 0.16 -6.59 10.28
CA GLY A 96 -0.54 -7.86 10.03
C GLY A 96 0.32 -9.08 10.41
N GLN A 97 1.64 -9.04 10.18
CA GLN A 97 2.55 -10.08 10.63
C GLN A 97 2.64 -10.13 12.17
N LEU A 98 2.76 -8.99 12.85
CA LEU A 98 2.73 -8.93 14.31
C LEU A 98 1.41 -9.45 14.88
N PHE A 99 0.28 -9.11 14.23
CA PHE A 99 -1.03 -9.59 14.65
C PHE A 99 -1.16 -11.10 14.47
N PHE A 100 -0.64 -11.66 13.37
CA PHE A 100 -0.55 -13.12 13.20
C PHE A 100 0.26 -13.78 14.31
N LEU A 101 1.44 -13.24 14.65
CA LEU A 101 2.23 -13.75 15.78
C LEU A 101 1.42 -13.69 17.08
N ALA A 102 0.71 -12.60 17.35
CA ALA A 102 -0.11 -12.47 18.54
C ALA A 102 -1.24 -13.52 18.61
N LEU A 103 -1.93 -13.77 17.48
CA LEU A 103 -2.96 -14.81 17.39
C LEU A 103 -2.35 -16.21 17.57
N ALA A 104 -1.26 -16.51 16.88
CA ALA A 104 -0.57 -17.80 16.99
C ALA A 104 -0.06 -18.08 18.42
N LEU A 105 0.46 -17.06 19.11
CA LEU A 105 0.89 -17.16 20.50
C LEU A 105 -0.30 -17.39 21.44
N ALA A 106 -1.41 -16.66 21.22
CA ALA A 106 -2.63 -16.84 22.00
C ALA A 106 -3.17 -18.27 21.86
N ASP A 107 -3.20 -18.81 20.64
CA ASP A 107 -3.64 -20.17 20.36
C ASP A 107 -2.70 -21.21 21.01
N TYR A 108 -1.38 -21.00 20.92
CA TYR A 108 -0.37 -21.90 21.47
C TYR A 108 -0.36 -21.93 23.00
N THR A 109 -0.54 -20.78 23.65
CA THR A 109 -0.50 -20.64 25.12
C THR A 109 -1.88 -20.74 25.77
N HIS A 110 -2.94 -20.84 24.97
CA HIS A 110 -4.33 -20.87 25.40
C HIS A 110 -4.75 -19.66 26.28
N ILE A 111 -4.17 -18.49 26.03
CA ILE A 111 -4.54 -17.22 26.68
C ILE A 111 -5.21 -16.27 25.69
N GLY A 112 -5.78 -15.17 26.19
CA GLY A 112 -6.40 -14.17 25.32
C GLY A 112 -5.37 -13.41 24.50
N VAL A 113 -5.73 -13.04 23.25
CA VAL A 113 -4.90 -12.17 22.39
C VAL A 113 -4.59 -10.83 23.06
N VAL A 114 -5.53 -10.34 23.87
CA VAL A 114 -5.34 -9.10 24.65
C VAL A 114 -4.23 -9.28 25.70
N ASP A 115 -4.11 -10.46 26.31
CA ASP A 115 -3.05 -10.76 27.28
C ASP A 115 -1.69 -10.82 26.58
N VAL A 116 -1.62 -11.46 25.40
CA VAL A 116 -0.41 -11.49 24.56
C VAL A 116 0.03 -10.09 24.12
N LEU A 117 -0.93 -9.22 23.80
CA LEU A 117 -0.64 -7.83 23.43
C LEU A 117 -0.28 -6.95 24.63
N SER A 118 -0.55 -7.39 25.86
CA SER A 118 -0.32 -6.62 27.08
C SER A 118 0.97 -7.02 27.81
N ASP A 119 1.22 -8.31 28.00
CA ASP A 119 2.36 -8.81 28.79
C ASP A 119 3.68 -8.82 27.99
N PRO A 120 3.80 -9.59 26.89
CA PRO A 120 4.92 -9.43 25.94
C PRO A 120 4.96 -8.03 25.31
N GLY A 121 3.77 -7.45 25.11
CA GLY A 121 3.62 -6.18 24.40
C GLY A 121 4.04 -6.24 22.94
N ILE A 122 3.94 -5.10 22.26
CA ILE A 122 4.45 -4.95 20.88
C ILE A 122 5.97 -5.15 20.82
N GLY A 123 6.70 -4.84 21.90
CA GLY A 123 8.15 -5.05 21.99
C GLY A 123 8.53 -6.52 21.87
N GLY A 124 7.95 -7.38 22.69
CA GLY A 124 8.19 -8.82 22.65
C GLY A 124 7.77 -9.45 21.32
N LEU A 125 6.61 -9.06 20.79
CA LEU A 125 6.17 -9.53 19.46
C LEU A 125 7.14 -9.11 18.35
N ASN A 126 7.69 -7.89 18.42
CA ASN A 126 8.70 -7.44 17.48
C ASN A 126 10.01 -8.25 17.60
N ASP A 127 10.42 -8.64 18.80
CA ASP A 127 11.63 -9.43 18.97
C ASP A 127 11.47 -10.84 18.39
N ILE A 128 10.31 -11.47 18.63
CA ILE A 128 9.95 -12.74 18.00
C ILE A 128 9.89 -12.59 16.46
N TRP A 129 9.28 -11.51 15.97
CA TRP A 129 9.24 -11.23 14.54
C TRP A 129 10.64 -11.12 13.94
N LYS A 130 11.57 -10.40 14.59
CA LYS A 130 12.95 -10.27 14.09
C LYS A 130 13.68 -11.61 14.00
N GLU A 131 13.42 -12.51 14.94
CA GLU A 131 14.04 -13.83 14.98
C GLU A 131 13.41 -14.81 13.98
N ALA A 132 12.11 -14.68 13.74
CA ALA A 132 11.37 -15.48 12.76
C ALA A 132 11.43 -14.92 11.33
N ALA A 133 11.78 -13.64 11.15
CA ALA A 133 11.71 -12.96 9.87
C ALA A 133 12.69 -13.56 8.86
N GLU A 134 12.14 -14.02 7.74
CA GLU A 134 12.89 -14.50 6.61
C GLU A 134 13.12 -13.38 5.59
N PRO A 135 14.10 -13.48 4.67
CA PRO A 135 14.29 -12.51 3.59
C PRO A 135 13.01 -12.26 2.77
N MET A 136 12.11 -13.24 2.72
CA MET A 136 10.82 -13.13 2.02
C MET A 136 9.87 -12.13 2.70
N ASP A 137 9.90 -12.01 4.04
CA ASP A 137 9.08 -11.03 4.77
C ASP A 137 9.43 -9.60 4.36
N TYR A 138 10.73 -9.31 4.28
CA TYR A 138 11.23 -8.02 3.82
C TYR A 138 10.85 -7.74 2.36
N LEU A 139 10.84 -8.78 1.51
CA LEU A 139 10.37 -8.66 0.14
C LEU A 139 8.87 -8.31 0.09
N PHE A 140 8.04 -8.92 0.93
CA PHE A 140 6.61 -8.60 1.01
C PHE A 140 6.36 -7.17 1.51
N LEU A 141 7.14 -6.70 2.49
CA LEU A 141 7.10 -5.29 2.92
C LEU A 141 7.42 -4.36 1.73
N ALA A 142 8.50 -4.63 1.00
CA ALA A 142 8.91 -3.83 -0.15
C ALA A 142 7.86 -3.85 -1.28
N ILE A 143 7.30 -5.01 -1.59
CA ILE A 143 6.26 -5.18 -2.61
C ILE A 143 5.01 -4.41 -2.20
N GLY A 144 4.55 -4.50 -0.94
CA GLY A 144 3.39 -3.76 -0.45
C GLY A 144 3.56 -2.25 -0.65
N GLY A 145 4.71 -1.71 -0.24
CA GLY A 145 5.06 -0.31 -0.45
C GLY A 145 5.09 0.09 -1.93
N PHE A 146 5.77 -0.69 -2.77
CA PHE A 146 5.90 -0.42 -4.20
C PHE A 146 4.54 -0.44 -4.92
N ILE A 147 3.72 -1.45 -4.64
CA ILE A 147 2.39 -1.61 -5.21
C ILE A 147 1.48 -0.46 -4.76
N SER A 148 1.53 -0.09 -3.48
CA SER A 148 0.77 1.05 -2.95
C SER A 148 1.14 2.36 -3.64
N PHE A 149 2.44 2.63 -3.79
CA PHE A 149 2.92 3.83 -4.49
C PHE A 149 2.40 3.89 -5.94
N GLY A 150 2.51 2.77 -6.67
CA GLY A 150 2.02 2.68 -8.04
C GLY A 150 0.50 2.83 -8.15
N ALA A 151 -0.25 2.19 -7.25
CA ALA A 151 -1.70 2.27 -7.19
C ALA A 151 -2.19 3.69 -6.87
N ALA A 152 -1.57 4.37 -5.90
CA ALA A 152 -1.89 5.74 -5.55
C ALA A 152 -1.68 6.69 -6.73
N LYS A 153 -0.56 6.57 -7.45
CA LYS A 153 -0.30 7.39 -8.65
C LYS A 153 -1.33 7.15 -9.74
N LYS A 154 -1.69 5.90 -10.00
CA LYS A 154 -2.68 5.54 -11.04
C LYS A 154 -4.10 5.98 -10.66
N ALA A 155 -4.47 5.90 -9.39
CA ALA A 155 -5.79 6.32 -8.92
C ALA A 155 -5.97 7.85 -8.90
N ALA A 156 -4.88 8.58 -8.68
CA ALA A 156 -4.84 10.04 -8.71
C ALA A 156 -4.78 10.64 -10.14
N ALA A 157 -4.49 9.80 -11.15
CA ALA A 157 -4.37 10.19 -12.56
C ALA A 157 -5.73 10.43 -13.23
#